data_AF-N8UJY1-F1
#
_entry.id   AF-N8UJY1-F1
#
_cell.length_a   1.000
_cell.length_b   1.000
_cell.length_c   1.000
_cell.angle_alpha   90.00
_cell.angle_beta   90.00
_cell.angle_gamma   90.00
#
_symmetry.space_group_name_H-M   'P 1'
#
loop_
_entity.id
_entity.type
_entity.pdbx_description
1 polymer ?
#
loop_
_entity_poly.entity_id
_entity_poly.type
_entity_poly.pdbx_seq_one_letter_code
_entity_poly.pdbx_strand_id
1 'polypeptide(L)' 'MRLDILIKDENRCWVIDSKYYTTTGATDAPGWSDLVKQFFYIKSIKLIYPELKEIKNIFIFERLCCINLV' A
#
# COMPACT_ATOMS: atom_id res chain seq x y z
N MET A 1 8.90 9.24 -6.18
CA MET A 1 7.70 8.38 -5.95
C MET A 1 6.58 9.27 -5.45
N ARG A 2 5.37 9.10 -5.98
CA ARG A 2 4.18 9.88 -5.61
C ARG A 2 3.20 8.96 -4.90
N LEU A 3 2.73 9.38 -3.74
CA LEU A 3 1.64 8.71 -3.01
C LEU A 3 0.34 8.80 -3.79
N ASP A 4 -0.41 7.70 -3.84
CA ASP A 4 -1.71 7.65 -4.52
C ASP A 4 -2.77 8.35 -3.68
N ILE A 5 -2.98 7.87 -2.44
CA ILE A 5 -3.99 8.40 -1.53
C ILE A 5 -3.37 8.58 -0.14
N LEU A 6 -3.59 9.76 0.43
CA LEU A 6 -3.22 10.10 1.80
C LEU A 6 -4.45 10.65 2.52
N ILE A 7 -4.89 9.97 3.56
CA ILE A 7 -5.94 10.46 4.45
C ILE A 7 -5.28 10.81 5.78
N LYS A 8 -5.57 11.99 6.33
CA LYS A 8 -4.96 12.48 7.56
C LYS A 8 -6.02 13.13 8.44
N ASP A 9 -5.97 12.82 9.74
CA ASP A 9 -6.63 13.59 10.78
C ASP A 9 -5.57 14.28 11.67
N GLU A 10 -5.97 14.85 12.81
CA GLU A 10 -5.05 15.55 13.70
C GLU A 10 -3.94 14.66 14.25
N ASN A 11 -4.19 13.36 14.48
CA ASN A 11 -3.27 12.45 15.19
C ASN A 11 -2.91 11.20 14.39
N ARG A 12 -3.58 10.94 13.28
CA ARG A 12 -3.50 9.71 12.50
C ARG A 12 -3.36 9.99 11.02
N CYS A 13 -2.72 9.05 10.35
CA CYS A 13 -2.61 9.06 8.91
C CYS A 13 -2.75 7.66 8.32
N TRP A 14 -3.41 7.59 7.17
CA TRP A 14 -3.52 6.41 6.34
C TRP A 14 -2.88 6.70 5.00
N VAL A 15 -1.81 5.96 4.73
CA VAL A 15 -1.17 5.87 3.42
C VAL A 15 -1.83 4.72 2.69
N ILE A 16 -2.43 4.99 1.55
CA ILE A 16 -3.11 3.98 0.74
C ILE A 16 -2.50 3.99 -0.66
N ASP A 17 -2.02 2.82 -1.08
CA ASP A 17 -1.47 2.58 -2.42
C ASP A 17 -2.24 1.38 -3.00
N SER A 18 -2.79 1.56 -4.20
CA SER A 18 -3.57 0.52 -4.86
C SER A 18 -2.99 0.22 -6.22
N LYS A 19 -2.81 -1.06 -6.54
CA LYS A 19 -2.25 -1.44 -7.83
C LYS A 19 -2.96 -2.66 -8.39
N TYR A 20 -3.27 -2.57 -9.69
CA TYR A 20 -3.88 -3.65 -10.45
C TYR A 20 -2.81 -4.67 -10.82
N TYR A 21 -2.98 -5.89 -10.33
CA TYR A 21 -2.19 -7.04 -10.75
C TYR A 21 -3.14 -8.06 -11.36
N THR A 22 -2.75 -8.68 -12.47
CA THR A 22 -3.41 -9.88 -12.99
C THR A 22 -2.93 -11.09 -12.19
N THR A 23 -3.14 -11.06 -10.87
CA THR A 23 -2.61 -12.08 -9.96
C THR A 23 -3.40 -13.39 -10.13
N THR A 24 -2.90 -14.30 -10.97
CA THR A 24 -3.45 -15.66 -11.12
C THR A 24 -2.79 -16.65 -10.16
N GLY A 25 -1.62 -16.30 -9.60
CA GLY A 25 -0.85 -17.10 -8.65
C GLY A 25 0.15 -16.26 -7.83
N ALA A 26 0.99 -16.92 -7.02
CA ALA A 26 1.95 -16.24 -6.15
C ALA A 26 3.08 -15.51 -6.90
N THR A 27 3.35 -15.90 -8.15
CA THR A 27 4.37 -15.31 -9.02
C THR A 27 4.04 -13.88 -9.47
N ASP A 28 2.75 -13.59 -9.58
CA ASP A 28 2.22 -12.31 -10.06
C ASP A 28 1.67 -11.46 -8.91
N ALA A 29 1.94 -11.89 -7.68
CA ALA A 29 1.58 -11.17 -6.47
C ALA A 29 2.57 -10.01 -6.23
N PRO A 30 2.25 -9.10 -5.29
CA PRO A 30 3.11 -7.97 -4.96
C PRO A 30 4.52 -8.42 -4.60
N GLY A 31 5.50 -7.73 -5.17
CA GLY A 31 6.89 -8.09 -5.06
C GLY A 31 7.64 -7.28 -4.01
N TRP A 32 8.94 -7.54 -3.90
CA TRP A 32 9.84 -6.81 -3.01
C TRP A 32 9.84 -5.30 -3.29
N SER A 33 9.77 -4.89 -4.56
CA SER A 33 9.73 -3.48 -4.95
C SER A 33 8.52 -2.75 -4.36
N ASP A 34 7.38 -3.42 -4.25
CA ASP A 34 6.17 -2.86 -3.66
C ASP A 34 6.34 -2.69 -2.14
N LEU A 35 6.98 -3.65 -1.46
CA LEU A 35 7.34 -3.51 -0.04
C LEU A 35 8.32 -2.35 0.19
N VAL A 36 9.35 -2.21 -0.65
CA VAL A 36 10.30 -1.09 -0.56
C VAL A 36 9.58 0.25 -0.71
N LYS A 37 8.64 0.35 -1.66
CA LYS A 37 7.78 1.51 -1.87
C LYS A 37 6.93 1.81 -0.63
N GLN A 38 6.31 0.77 -0.05
CA GLN A 38 5.53 0.87 1.18
C GLN A 38 6.36 1.40 2.37
N PHE A 39 7.58 0.90 2.56
CA PHE A 39 8.47 1.41 3.62
C PHE A 39 8.91 2.84 3.37
N PHE A 40 9.21 3.19 2.11
CA PHE A 40 9.59 4.54 1.74
C PHE A 40 8.51 5.54 2.16
N TYR A 41 7.24 5.26 1.85
CA TYR A 41 6.14 6.13 2.23
C TYR A 41 6.02 6.36 3.73
N ILE A 42 6.10 5.30 4.53
CA ILE A 42 6.00 5.42 5.99
C ILE A 42 7.15 6.24 6.56
N LYS A 43 8.37 6.06 6.04
CA LYS A 43 9.52 6.87 6.47
C LYS A 43 9.34 8.34 6.08
N SER A 44 8.87 8.62 4.87
CA SER A 44 8.62 10.00 4.43
C SER A 44 7.55 10.69 5.27
N ILE A 45 6.41 10.03 5.56
CA ILE A 45 5.35 10.62 6.39
C ILE A 45 5.85 10.89 7.81
N LYS A 46 6.61 9.97 8.43
CA LYS A 46 7.21 10.19 9.75
C LYS A 46 8.17 11.38 9.80
N LEU A 47 8.85 11.68 8.70
CA LEU A 47 9.75 12.83 8.60
C LEU A 47 9.00 14.15 8.45
N ILE A 48 7.88 14.15 7.72
CA ILE A 48 7.11 15.37 7.43
C ILE A 48 6.16 15.70 8.60
N TYR A 49 5.60 14.69 9.24
CA TYR A 49 4.61 14.82 10.33
C TYR A 49 5.05 14.01 11.57
N PRO A 50 6.13 14.43 12.26
CA PRO A 50 6.65 13.73 13.42
C PRO A 50 5.68 13.66 14.61
N GLU A 51 4.68 14.54 14.65
CA GLU A 51 3.65 14.62 15.68
C GLU A 51 2.58 13.52 15.57
N LEU A 52 2.45 12.87 14.41
CA LEU A 52 1.46 11.83 14.20
C LEU A 52 1.74 10.63 15.10
N LYS A 53 0.75 10.25 15.90
CA LYS A 53 0.84 9.12 16.83
C LYS A 53 0.65 7.78 16.13
N GLU A 54 -0.14 7.77 15.06
CA GLU A 54 -0.48 6.54 14.36
C GLU A 54 -0.40 6.74 12.85
N ILE A 55 0.36 5.88 12.17
CA ILE A 55 0.46 5.88 10.72
C ILE A 55 0.17 4.46 10.25
N LYS A 56 -0.90 4.30 9.47
CA LYS A 56 -1.28 3.03 8.86
C LYS A 56 -0.83 3.00 7.41
N ASN A 57 -0.18 1.91 7.04
CA ASN A 57 0.12 1.61 5.66
C ASN A 57 -0.85 0.57 5.11
N ILE A 58 -1.56 0.90 4.05
CA ILE A 58 -2.56 0.03 3.44
C ILE A 58 -2.18 -0.15 1.98
N PHE A 59 -1.85 -1.38 1.62
CA PHE A 59 -1.59 -1.77 0.25
C PHE A 59 -2.72 -2.65 -0.26
N ILE A 60 -3.39 -2.19 -1.32
CA ILE A 60 -4.54 -2.87 -1.92
C ILE A 60 -4.12 -3.37 -3.30
N PHE A 61 -4.35 -4.66 -3.54
CA PHE A 61 -4.12 -5.23 -4.86
C PHE A 61 -5.19 -6.26 -5.18
N GLU A 62 -5.51 -6.37 -6.46
CA GLU A 62 -6.51 -7.31 -6.94
C GLU A 62 -5.91 -8.71 -7.11
N ARG A 63 -6.71 -9.72 -6.79
CA ARG A 63 -6.40 -11.11 -7.10
C ARG A 63 -7.47 -11.67 -8.02
N LEU A 64 -7.07 -12.07 -9.23
CA LEU A 64 -7.92 -12.81 -10.14
C LEU A 64 -7.76 -14.31 -9.83
N CYS A 65 -8.46 -14.79 -8.79
CA CYS A 65 -8.53 -16.23 -8.55
C CYS A 65 -9.42 -16.83 -9.65
N CYS A 66 -8.88 -17.68 -10.52
CA CYS A 66 -9.64 -18.38 -11.55
C CYS A 66 -10.86 -19.05 -10.91
N ILE A 67 -12.05 -18.51 -11.21
CA ILE A 67 -13.31 -19.22 -11.04
C ILE A 67 -13.33 -20.28 -12.14
N ASN A 68 -12.71 -21.43 -11.88
CA ASN A 68 -13.08 -22.65 -12.61
C ASN A 68 -14.39 -23.14 -12.01
N LEU A 69 -15.49 -22.51 -12.40
CA LEU A 69 -16.82 -23.14 -12.39
C LEU A 69 -16.87 -24.03 -13.64
N VAL A 70 -16.37 -25.26 -13.51
CA VAL A 70 -16.74 -26.38 -14.37
C VAL A 70 -17.11 -27.53 -13.46
#